data_AF-A0A0B7H0I3-F1
#
_entry.id   AF-A0A0B7H0I3-F1
#
_cell.length_a   1.000
_cell.length_b   1.000
_cell.length_c   1.000
_cell.angle_alpha   90.00
_cell.angle_beta   90.00
_cell.angle_gamma   90.00
#
_symmetry.space_group_name_H-M   'P 1'
#
loop_
_entity.id
_entity.type
_entity.pdbx_description
1 polymer ?
#
loop_
_entity_poly.entity_id
_entity_poly.type
_entity_poly.pdbx_seq_one_letter_code
_entity_poly.pdbx_strand_id
1 'polypeptide(L)' 'MIEGFFSKLTRQLLRGMRVKSKTELVNRLYKYFDEINEEPVVFHWKYNLDDLDVSEAVITDALKYELN' A
#
# COMPACT_ATOMS: atom_id res chain seq x y z
N MET A 1 2.48 10.02 -4.09
CA MET A 1 1.59 9.68 -2.96
C MET A 1 1.49 8.17 -2.84
N ILE A 2 0.96 7.63 -1.74
CA ILE A 2 0.94 6.19 -1.35
C ILE A 2 0.82 5.16 -2.50
N GLU A 3 0.05 5.45 -3.54
CA GLU A 3 -0.11 4.58 -4.71
C GLU A 3 1.23 4.28 -5.42
N GLY A 4 2.11 5.27 -5.52
CA GLY A 4 3.46 5.11 -6.07
C GLY A 4 4.36 4.27 -5.16
N PHE A 5 4.14 4.33 -3.84
CA PHE A 5 4.82 3.47 -2.87
C PHE A 5 4.38 2.02 -3.04
N PHE A 6 3.07 1.75 -3.07
CA PHE A 6 2.56 0.39 -3.29
C PHE A 6 2.89 -0.15 -4.69
N SER A 7 2.94 0.71 -5.70
CA SER A 7 3.39 0.35 -7.05
C SER A 7 4.86 -0.08 -7.08
N LYS A 8 5.73 0.60 -6.32
CA LYS A 8 7.14 0.20 -6.17
C LYS A 8 7.26 -1.10 -5.38
N LEU A 9 6.56 -1.22 -4.26
CA LEU A 9 6.55 -2.42 -3.42
C LEU A 9 6.12 -3.66 -4.24
N THR A 10 5.03 -3.55 -5.00
CA THR A 10 4.58 -4.66 -5.87
C THR A 10 5.59 -5.00 -6.95
N ARG A 11 6.24 -4.01 -7.60
CA ARG A 11 7.19 -4.25 -8.69
C ARG A 11 8.57 -4.72 -8.24
N GLN A 12 9.09 -4.21 -7.14
CA GLN A 12 10.44 -4.49 -6.65
C GLN A 12 10.47 -5.63 -5.65
N LEU A 13 9.52 -5.68 -4.72
CA LEU A 13 9.48 -6.68 -3.66
C LEU A 13 8.67 -7.89 -4.11
N LEU A 14 7.40 -7.72 -4.53
CA LEU A 14 6.48 -8.85 -4.71
C LEU A 14 6.62 -9.58 -6.06
N ARG A 15 6.96 -8.87 -7.15
CA ARG A 15 6.97 -9.41 -8.52
C ARG A 15 7.85 -10.66 -8.71
N GLY A 16 8.92 -10.80 -7.93
CA GLY A 16 9.85 -11.94 -7.99
C GLY A 16 9.86 -12.80 -6.73
N MET A 17 9.06 -12.46 -5.73
CA MET A 17 9.16 -13.10 -4.42
C MET A 17 8.44 -14.45 -4.42
N ARG A 18 9.21 -15.51 -4.22
CA ARG A 18 8.69 -16.84 -3.88
C ARG A 18 8.85 -17.05 -2.37
N VAL A 19 7.76 -17.45 -1.72
CA VAL A 19 7.70 -17.74 -0.27
C VAL A 19 7.02 -19.08 -0.06
N LYS A 20 7.40 -19.78 1.00
CA LYS A 20 6.84 -21.09 1.36
C LYS A 20 5.73 -20.99 2.42
N SER A 21 5.58 -19.83 3.06
CA SER A 21 4.57 -19.60 4.09
C SER A 21 4.14 -18.13 4.17
N LYS A 22 2.97 -17.89 4.77
CA LYS A 22 2.47 -16.53 5.05
C LYS A 22 3.40 -15.78 6.01
N THR A 23 3.95 -16.46 7.02
CA THR A 23 4.86 -15.87 7.99
C THR A 23 6.13 -15.32 7.33
N GLU A 24 6.68 -16.06 6.36
CA GLU A 24 7.86 -15.63 5.60
C GLU A 24 7.59 -14.34 4.81
N LEU A 25 6.41 -14.24 4.18
CA LEU A 25 6.00 -13.02 3.47
C LEU A 25 5.93 -11.81 4.42
N VAL A 26 5.27 -11.99 5.57
CA VAL A 26 5.10 -10.94 6.57
C VAL A 26 6.46 -10.45 7.08
N ASN A 27 7.37 -11.37 7.42
CA ASN A 27 8.71 -11.01 7.89
C ASN A 27 9.52 -10.24 6.83
N ARG A 28 9.43 -10.63 5.56
CA ARG A 28 10.12 -9.91 4.47
C ARG A 28 9.53 -8.52 4.22
N LEU A 29 8.22 -8.37 4.38
CA LEU A 29 7.55 -7.09 4.27
C LEU A 29 8.01 -6.13 5.37
N TYR A 30 8.06 -6.60 6.62
CA TYR A 30 8.57 -5.79 7.74
C TYR A 30 10.04 -5.40 7.53
N LYS A 31 10.90 -6.34 7.12
CA LYS A 31 12.31 -6.04 6.81
C LYS A 31 12.46 -4.94 5.74
N TYR A 32 11.64 -4.99 4.68
CA TYR A 32 11.63 -3.96 3.65
C TYR A 32 11.20 -2.58 4.19
N PHE A 33 10.23 -2.55 5.10
CA PHE A 33 9.85 -1.30 5.76
C PHE A 33 10.97 -0.75 6.65
N ASP A 34 11.65 -1.62 7.41
CA ASP A 34 12.78 -1.21 8.24
C ASP A 34 13.90 -0.60 7.38
N GLU A 35 14.28 -1.26 6.29
CA GLU A 35 15.29 -0.76 5.32
C GLU A 35 14.90 0.59 4.71
N ILE A 36 13.62 0.80 4.41
CA ILE A 36 13.14 2.10 3.90
C ILE A 36 13.15 3.18 4.98
N ASN A 37 12.86 2.81 6.22
CA ASN A 37 12.79 3.76 7.33
C ASN A 37 14.18 4.17 7.85
N GLU A 38 15.26 3.44 7.52
CA GLU A 38 16.64 3.83 7.84
C GLU A 38 17.04 5.16 7.19
N GLU A 39 16.54 5.43 5.97
CA GLU A 39 16.70 6.73 5.30
C GLU A 39 15.32 7.37 5.04
N PRO A 40 14.73 7.99 6.07
CA PRO A 40 13.36 8.49 5.98
C PRO A 40 13.30 9.68 5.02
N VAL A 41 12.64 9.49 3.89
CA VAL A 41 12.27 10.59 3.00
C VAL A 41 11.08 11.32 3.62
N VAL A 42 11.29 12.56 4.09
CA VAL A 42 10.21 13.41 4.61
C VAL A 42 9.28 13.78 3.47
N PHE A 43 8.19 13.04 3.34
CA PHE A 43 7.17 13.26 2.33
C PHE A 43 6.07 14.16 2.90
N HIS A 44 5.73 15.24 2.18
CA HIS A 44 4.58 16.06 2.51
C HIS A 44 3.37 15.52 1.74
N TRP A 45 2.42 14.96 2.48
CA TRP A 45 1.20 14.44 1.91
C TRP A 45 0.22 15.58 1.70
N LYS A 46 -0.38 15.67 0.52
CA LYS A 46 -1.43 16.65 0.25
C LYS A 46 -2.76 16.28 0.94
N TYR A 47 -2.95 14.99 1.22
CA TYR A 47 -4.12 14.43 1.88
C TYR A 47 -3.62 13.58 3.06
N ASN A 48 -3.95 13.98 4.29
CA ASN A 48 -3.72 13.14 5.46
C ASN A 48 -4.91 12.18 5.62
N LEU A 49 -4.66 10.96 6.07
CA LEU A 49 -5.71 9.99 6.39
C LEU A 49 -6.61 10.49 7.53
N ASP A 50 -6.05 11.27 8.45
CA ASP A 50 -6.82 11.91 9.54
C ASP A 50 -7.81 12.95 9.03
N ASP A 51 -7.61 13.48 7.82
CA ASP A 51 -8.50 14.46 7.19
C ASP A 51 -9.66 13.79 6.42
N LEU A 52 -9.66 12.45 6.30
CA LEU A 52 -10.71 11.71 5.60
C LEU A 52 -11.85 11.35 6.55
N ASP A 53 -13.05 11.81 6.23
CA ASP A 53 -14.27 11.36 6.89
C ASP A 53 -14.64 9.95 6.41
N VAL A 54 -14.37 8.95 7.25
CA VAL A 54 -14.64 7.53 6.95
C VAL A 54 -16.16 7.24 6.87
N SER A 55 -17.01 8.19 7.30
CA SER A 55 -18.46 8.10 7.14
C SER A 55 -18.94 8.48 5.73
N GLU A 56 -18.08 9.12 4.94
CA GLU A 56 -18.38 9.45 3.55
C GLU A 56 -18.29 8.17 2.71
N ALA A 57 -19.43 7.74 2.16
CA ALA A 57 -19.52 6.52 1.38
C ALA A 57 -18.54 6.58 0.19
N VAL A 58 -17.67 5.58 0.07
CA VAL A 58 -16.76 5.47 -1.07
C VAL A 58 -17.59 5.18 -2.33
N ILE A 59 -17.86 6.21 -3.13
CA ILE A 59 -18.48 6.04 -4.44
C ILE A 59 -17.42 5.49 -5.39
N THR A 60 -17.24 4.18 -5.41
CA THR A 60 -16.47 3.53 -6.48
C THR A 60 -17.39 3.35 -7.68
N ASP A 61 -17.12 4.07 -8.77
CA ASP A 61 -17.84 3.87 -10.06
C ASP A 61 -17.68 2.44 -10.62
N ALA A 62 -16.78 1.63 -10.06
CA ALA A 62 -16.57 0.22 -10.41
C ALA A 62 -17.74 -0.71 -10.01
N LEU A 63 -18.61 -0.32 -9.06
CA LEU A 63 -19.74 -1.17 -8.62
C LEU A 63 -21.05 -0.92 -9.37
N LYS A 64 -21.11 0.10 -10.25
CA LYS A 64 -22.32 0.38 -11.05
C LYS A 64 -22.57 -0.63 -12.17
N TYR A 65 -21.56 -1.42 -12.54
CA TYR A 65 -21.65 -2.36 -13.67
C TYR A 65 -22.14 -3.77 -13.30
N GLU A 66 -22.35 -4.09 -12.02
CA GLU A 66 -22.84 -5.42 -11.59
C GLU A 66 -24.31 -5.43 -11.10
N LEU A 67 -25.05 -4.34 -11.30
CA LEU A 67 -26.46 -4.23 -10.89
C LEU A 67 -27.43 -3.84 -12.03
N ASN A 68 -27.08 -4.15 -13.28
CA ASN A 68 -28.02 -4.10 -14.42
C ASN A 68 -28.07 -5.43 -15.15
#